data_AF-A0A962NZM9-F1
#
_entry.id   AF-A0A962NZM9-F1
#
_cell.length_a   1.000
_cell.length_b   1.000
_cell.length_c   1.000
_cell.angle_alpha   90.00
_cell.angle_beta   90.00
_cell.angle_gamma   90.00
#
_symmetry.space_group_name_H-M   'P 1'
#
loop_
_entity.id
_entity.type
_entity.pdbx_description
1 polymer ?
#
loop_
_entity_poly.entity_id
_entity_poly.type
_entity_poly.pdbx_seq_one_letter_code
_entity_poly.pdbx_strand_id
1 'polypeptide(L)' 'LKPMMLLQADITSNDDNAQALLKKFGLFGPPSVLFFDGQGQELRTLRVMGSMGAERFVAHIKPLAI' A
#
# COMPACT_ATOMS: atom_id res chain seq x y z
N LEU A 1 -5.31 -13.47 -9.80
CA LEU A 1 -4.27 -12.46 -9.46
C LEU A 1 -2.93 -13.09 -9.79
N LYS A 2 -2.02 -12.37 -10.48
CA LYS A 2 -0.63 -12.84 -10.64
C LYS A 2 0.01 -13.07 -9.27
N PRO A 3 1.07 -13.88 -9.15
CA PRO A 3 1.80 -13.99 -7.89
C PRO A 3 2.32 -12.61 -7.50
N MET A 4 1.81 -12.09 -6.38
CA MET A 4 2.23 -10.84 -5.77
C MET A 4 2.85 -11.18 -4.42
N MET A 5 3.94 -10.50 -4.07
CA MET A 5 4.46 -10.55 -2.71
C MET A 5 3.65 -9.61 -1.84
N LEU A 6 2.98 -10.15 -0.83
CA LEU A 6 2.21 -9.38 0.14
C LEU A 6 3.09 -9.10 1.36
N LEU A 7 3.23 -7.82 1.68
CA LEU A 7 3.92 -7.36 2.88
C LEU A 7 2.94 -6.56 3.72
N GLN A 8 2.95 -6.81 5.03
CA GLN A 8 2.19 -6.07 6.01
C GLN A 8 3.15 -5.55 7.08
N ALA A 9 3.14 -4.24 7.29
CA ALA A 9 3.80 -3.63 8.43
C ALA A 9 2.75 -3.35 9.50
N ASP A 10 2.90 -3.98 10.67
CA ASP A 10 2.11 -3.63 11.84
C ASP A 10 2.74 -2.40 12.51
N ILE A 11 1.97 -1.32 12.59
CA ILE A 11 2.39 -0.04 13.18
C ILE A 11 1.60 0.30 14.45
N THR A 12 0.91 -0.70 15.04
CA THR A 12 0.05 -0.51 16.23
C THR A 12 0.81 0.13 17.40
N SER A 13 2.08 -0.23 17.60
CA SER A 13 2.93 0.33 18.67
C SER A 13 3.31 1.80 18.46
N ASN A 14 3.18 2.31 17.23
CA ASN A 14 3.50 3.71 16.89
C ASN A 14 4.91 4.16 17.31
N ASP A 15 5.88 3.25 17.27
CA ASP A 15 7.26 3.51 17.67
C ASP A 15 8.03 4.33 16.61
N ASP A 16 9.30 4.63 16.89
CA ASP A 16 10.15 5.42 15.99
C ASP A 16 10.30 4.79 14.60
N ASN A 17 10.30 3.46 14.50
CA ASN A 17 10.36 2.74 13.23
C ASN A 17 9.07 2.89 12.43
N ALA A 18 7.92 2.76 13.10
CA ALA A 18 6.61 3.01 12.50
C ALA A 18 6.50 4.47 12.01
N GLN A 19 6.93 5.43 12.82
CA GLN A 19 6.97 6.85 12.46
C GLN A 19 7.90 7.12 11.27
N ALA A 20 9.07 6.50 11.24
CA ALA A 20 10.00 6.60 10.12
C ALA A 20 9.42 6.00 8.83
N LEU A 21 8.73 4.86 8.93
CA LEU A 21 8.06 4.21 7.80
C LEU A 21 6.96 5.10 7.20
N LEU A 22 6.10 5.65 8.05
CA LEU A 22 5.05 6.58 7.64
C LEU A 22 5.63 7.81 6.93
N LYS A 23 6.65 8.44 7.53
CA LYS A 23 7.35 9.58 6.93
C LYS A 23 8.00 9.25 5.59
N LYS A 24 8.70 8.11 5.49
CA LYS A 24 9.37 7.66 4.27
C LYS A 24 8.41 7.56 3.08
N PHE A 25 7.19 7.11 3.32
CA PHE A 25 6.19 6.93 2.27
C PHE A 25 5.17 8.08 2.17
N GLY A 26 5.28 9.10 3.02
CA GLY A 26 4.35 10.23 3.07
C GLY A 26 2.95 9.80 3.45
N LEU A 27 2.83 8.91 4.45
CA LEU A 27 1.57 8.39 4.97
C LEU A 27 1.24 9.08 6.28
N PHE A 28 -0.02 9.49 6.45
CA PHE A 28 -0.51 10.01 7.73
C PHE A 28 -0.81 8.90 8.74
N GLY A 29 -1.12 7.70 8.25
CA GLY A 29 -1.47 6.54 9.06
C GLY A 29 -2.19 5.47 8.25
N PRO A 30 -2.62 4.39 8.92
CA PRO A 30 -3.46 3.38 8.32
C PRO A 30 -4.93 3.83 8.23
N PRO A 31 -5.78 3.19 7.40
CA PRO A 31 -5.39 2.17 6.41
C PRO A 31 -4.71 2.81 5.19
N SER A 32 -3.58 2.23 4.78
CA SER A 32 -2.83 2.62 3.58
C SER A 32 -2.30 1.37 2.89
N VAL A 33 -2.52 1.26 1.57
CA VAL A 33 -2.00 0.16 0.74
C VAL A 33 -1.17 0.76 -0.39
N LEU A 34 0.08 0.32 -0.50
CA LEU A 34 1.04 0.78 -1.49
C LEU A 34 1.35 -0.38 -2.44
N PHE A 35 1.61 -0.04 -3.70
CA PHE A 35 1.95 -0.99 -4.75
C PHE A 35 3.33 -0.66 -5.29
N PHE A 36 4.14 -1.69 -5.54
CA PHE A 36 5.49 -1.56 -6.07
C PHE A 36 5.64 -2.45 -7.29
N ASP A 37 6.43 -2.00 -8.27
CA ASP A 37 6.82 -2.83 -9.41
C ASP A 37 7.96 -3.79 -9.05
N GLY A 38 8.37 -4.64 -10.01
CA GLY A 38 9.47 -5.59 -9.82
C GLY A 38 10.85 -4.96 -9.59
N GLN A 39 10.98 -3.64 -9.75
CA GLN A 39 12.21 -2.88 -9.47
C GLN A 39 12.15 -2.17 -8.12
N GLY A 40 11.04 -2.33 -7.36
CA GLY A 40 10.83 -1.66 -6.08
C GLY A 40 10.38 -0.21 -6.21
N GLN A 41 9.98 0.25 -7.40
CA GLN A 41 9.42 1.60 -7.58
C GLN A 41 7.95 1.61 -7.21
N GLU A 42 7.52 2.62 -6.45
CA GLU A 42 6.13 2.74 -6.04
C GLU A 42 5.24 3.19 -7.20
N LEU A 43 4.18 2.42 -7.47
CA LEU A 43 3.11 2.77 -8.40
C LEU A 43 2.10 3.70 -7.70
N ARG A 44 2.49 4.95 -7.48
CA ARG A 44 1.72 5.93 -6.68
C ARG A 44 0.27 6.14 -7.12
N THR A 45 -0.04 5.98 -8.40
CA THR A 45 -1.41 6.07 -8.95
C THR A 45 -2.35 5.01 -8.40
N LEU A 46 -1.78 3.89 -7.92
CA LEU A 46 -2.53 2.78 -7.34
C LEU A 46 -2.57 2.85 -5.81
N ARG A 47 -1.92 3.83 -5.18
CA ARG A 47 -1.94 3.97 -3.72
C ARG A 47 -3.39 4.12 -3.22
N VAL A 48 -3.74 3.33 -2.21
CA VAL A 48 -5.01 3.46 -1.49
C VAL A 48 -4.73 4.11 -0.15
N MET A 49 -5.41 5.22 0.12
CA MET A 49 -5.40 5.89 1.41
C MET A 49 -6.83 5.94 1.94
N GLY A 50 -7.03 5.54 3.19
CA GLY A 50 -8.35 5.37 3.75
C GLY A 50 -9.03 4.07 3.34
N SER A 51 -10.28 3.89 3.77
CA SER A 51 -11.04 2.67 3.50
C SER A 51 -11.52 2.63 2.05
N MET A 52 -11.39 1.46 1.42
CA MET A 52 -11.89 1.19 0.08
C MET A 52 -12.66 -0.13 0.10
N GLY A 53 -13.93 -0.10 -0.32
CA GLY A 53 -14.75 -1.31 -0.44
C GLY A 53 -14.22 -2.29 -1.47
N ALA A 54 -14.61 -3.56 -1.36
CA ALA A 54 -14.06 -4.65 -2.14
C ALA A 54 -14.24 -4.46 -3.66
N GLU A 55 -15.44 -4.10 -4.15
CA GLU A 55 -15.64 -3.93 -5.61
C GLU A 55 -14.79 -2.80 -6.16
N ARG A 56 -14.71 -1.68 -5.42
CA ARG A 56 -13.88 -0.53 -5.80
C ARG A 56 -12.39 -0.90 -5.79
N PHE A 57 -11.95 -1.67 -4.80
CA PHE A 57 -10.57 -2.12 -4.71
C PHE A 57 -10.19 -3.02 -5.89
N VAL A 58 -11.03 -3.99 -6.24
CA VAL A 58 -10.79 -4.86 -7.41
C VAL A 58 -10.74 -4.06 -8.71
N ALA A 59 -11.66 -3.10 -8.90
CA ALA A 59 -11.63 -2.23 -10.07
C ALA A 59 -10.35 -1.37 -10.13
N HIS A 60 -9.91 -0.87 -8.97
CA HIS A 60 -8.72 -0.02 -8.83
C HIS A 60 -7.43 -0.75 -9.16
N ILE A 61 -7.28 -2.01 -8.74
CA ILE A 61 -6.06 -2.81 -8.99
C ILE A 61 -6.07 -3.55 -10.33
N LYS A 62 -7.15 -3.47 -11.11
CA LYS A 62 -7.28 -4.12 -12.42
C LYS A 62 -6.10 -3.86 -13.37
N PRO A 63 -5.48 -2.66 -13.42
CA PRO A 63 -4.30 -2.41 -14.25
C PRO A 63 -3.07 -3.26 -13.90
N LEU A 64 -2.98 -3.82 -12.69
CA LEU A 64 -1.90 -4.73 -12.29
C LEU A 64 -2.07 -6.16 -12.84
N ALA A 65 -3.26 -6.49 -13.36
CA ALA A 65 -3.59 -7.84 -13.83
C ALA A 65 -3.15 -8.12 -15.28
N ILE A 66 -2.34 -7.25 -15.90
CA ILE A 66 -1.74 -7.45 -17.22
C ILE A 66 -0.57 -8.41 -17.08
#